data_AF-A0AAD6HL79-F1
#
_entry.id   AF-A0AAD6HL79-F1
#
_cell.length_a   1.000
_cell.length_b   1.000
_cell.length_c   1.000
_cell.angle_alpha   90.00
_cell.angle_beta   90.00
_cell.angle_gamma   90.00
#
_symmetry.space_group_name_H-M   'P 1'
#
loop_
_entity.id
_entity.type
_entity.pdbx_description
1 polymer ?
#
loop_
_entity_poly.entity_id
_entity_poly.type
_entity_poly.pdbx_seq_one_letter_code
_entity_poly.pdbx_strand_id
1 'polypeptide(L)'
;MELQRHHPWALVDLGLANLGYQYVTTDCGWTVPDRLANGSLTWNAELFPSGFFALGDFLHGLGLLFGVYEDAGVETCSTTAAGVQAGSLYADLLPDHEAQDVATFKSWGIDALKYDNCYSDAATDYPDTDYTPSVSPRYHYENMSNALAADGETILFQICDWGVDFPALWAPELGNTWRIANDIIPDWRTIFRILNQAVPNAPFAGSGQWPDLDMLEVGNDVFTTPEEQTHFSMWAILKSPLTIGAALKDEDTSIAQSSLDILMNEDVIGFNQDSLGESAVLRRRWTEDGFEVWSGNLEGEKTVVALINWDGETRDLALDLPVAGLQSAGSVKNIWADTTAENVKTSYSASVEGHGVMLLELGDTTEAGTYSTSLFGSSTGSKTTFSSVYANTTSSNYAIEINFTGSSSKAATIELSTSTNTTSKTISVPASSKTVSSTLSLTAGSTNTITIDSSLTIDSIRITSPTGTYYTGKDSFTLAGDAIIEQCTNGTVTGCAPVGYKIGYINAANTATATIQATVSSASGTEAKYLEIDYINNELALTTSWDWGSNSRNITIALNGGDPVRLAVPLSGRHSELYSPGLGWWDTATLGILIDG
;
A
#
# COMPACT_ATOMS: atom_id res chain seq x y z
N MET A 1 5.75 -0.28 -38.43
CA MET A 1 4.88 0.89 -38.69
C MET A 1 3.42 0.64 -38.30
N GLU A 2 2.88 -0.57 -38.44
CA GLU A 2 1.47 -0.86 -38.09
C GLU A 2 1.20 -0.91 -36.58
N LEU A 3 1.99 -1.63 -35.77
CA LEU A 3 1.83 -1.67 -34.29
C LEU A 3 1.75 -0.27 -33.64
N GLN A 4 2.66 0.63 -34.02
CA GLN A 4 2.74 2.01 -33.47
C GLN A 4 1.57 2.91 -33.85
N ARG A 5 0.74 2.53 -34.83
CA ARG A 5 -0.48 3.25 -35.19
C ARG A 5 -1.72 2.62 -34.54
N HIS A 6 -1.78 1.30 -34.47
CA HIS A 6 -2.99 0.61 -34.02
C HIS A 6 -3.30 0.84 -32.54
N HIS A 7 -2.30 0.85 -31.65
CA HIS A 7 -2.54 1.05 -30.22
C HIS A 7 -3.03 2.47 -29.86
N PRO A 8 -2.43 3.57 -30.36
CA PRO A 8 -2.97 4.91 -30.12
C PRO A 8 -4.40 5.09 -30.62
N TRP A 9 -4.73 4.54 -31.80
CA TRP A 9 -6.12 4.52 -32.27
C TRP A 9 -7.01 3.68 -31.36
N ALA A 10 -6.55 2.52 -30.88
CA ALA A 10 -7.32 1.67 -29.99
C ALA A 10 -7.63 2.36 -28.66
N LEU A 11 -6.70 3.13 -28.07
CA LEU A 11 -6.98 3.93 -26.88
C LEU A 11 -8.17 4.87 -27.07
N VAL A 12 -8.25 5.51 -28.24
CA VAL A 12 -9.34 6.44 -28.58
C VAL A 12 -10.62 5.68 -28.91
N ASP A 13 -10.55 4.69 -29.81
CA ASP A 13 -11.70 3.95 -30.34
C ASP A 13 -12.40 3.10 -29.27
N LEU A 14 -11.63 2.54 -28.32
CA LEU A 14 -12.16 1.79 -27.18
C LEU A 14 -12.65 2.71 -26.05
N GLY A 15 -12.40 4.02 -26.14
CA GLY A 15 -12.84 5.01 -25.14
C GLY A 15 -11.95 5.15 -23.90
N LEU A 16 -10.84 4.41 -23.82
CA LEU A 16 -9.87 4.50 -22.72
C LEU A 16 -9.29 5.92 -22.58
N ALA A 17 -9.02 6.61 -23.69
CA ALA A 17 -8.53 7.99 -23.66
C ALA A 17 -9.48 8.95 -22.91
N ASN A 18 -10.79 8.73 -22.98
CA ASN A 18 -11.80 9.53 -22.27
C ASN A 18 -11.82 9.27 -20.76
N LEU A 19 -11.28 8.13 -20.34
CA LEU A 19 -11.16 7.73 -18.94
C LEU A 19 -9.83 8.17 -18.30
N GLY A 20 -8.94 8.80 -19.07
CA GLY A 20 -7.67 9.34 -18.57
C GLY A 20 -6.41 8.62 -19.05
N TYR A 21 -6.52 7.53 -19.81
CA TYR A 21 -5.38 6.84 -20.43
C TYR A 21 -4.84 7.65 -21.61
N GLN A 22 -4.03 8.67 -21.32
CA GLN A 22 -3.61 9.67 -22.31
C GLN A 22 -2.13 9.59 -22.71
N TYR A 23 -1.27 9.00 -21.88
CA TYR A 23 0.15 8.87 -22.18
C TYR A 23 0.43 7.60 -22.98
N VAL A 24 1.09 7.76 -24.13
CA VAL A 24 1.61 6.66 -24.95
C VAL A 24 3.14 6.75 -24.90
N THR A 25 3.77 5.82 -24.20
CA THR A 25 5.21 5.82 -23.99
C THR A 25 5.90 4.80 -24.89
N THR A 26 6.90 5.22 -25.65
CA THR A 26 7.84 4.27 -26.28
C THR A 26 8.86 3.82 -25.25
N ASP A 27 8.80 2.56 -24.85
CA ASP A 27 9.75 1.96 -23.91
C ASP A 27 11.07 1.54 -24.58
N CYS A 28 11.92 0.81 -23.87
CA CYS A 28 13.26 0.44 -24.29
C CYS A 28 13.29 -0.24 -25.68
N GLY A 29 14.37 -0.03 -26.44
CA GLY A 29 14.51 -0.57 -27.80
C GLY A 29 14.29 0.45 -28.93
N TRP A 30 13.89 1.69 -28.62
CA TRP A 30 13.56 2.69 -29.64
C TRP A 30 14.77 3.41 -30.25
N THR A 31 15.86 3.57 -29.49
CA THR A 31 17.07 4.31 -29.88
C THR A 31 18.10 3.38 -30.55
N VAL A 32 19.31 3.86 -30.79
CA VAL A 32 20.42 3.11 -31.40
C VAL A 32 21.66 3.14 -30.49
N PRO A 33 22.65 2.24 -30.70
CA PRO A 33 23.86 2.22 -29.88
C PRO A 33 24.69 3.50 -29.94
N ASP A 34 24.75 4.15 -31.10
CA ASP A 34 25.60 5.33 -31.31
C ASP A 34 24.76 6.62 -31.36
N ARG A 35 25.12 7.58 -30.51
CA ARG A 35 24.67 8.97 -30.64
C ARG A 35 25.10 9.56 -31.98
N LEU A 36 24.37 10.58 -32.44
CA LEU A 36 24.75 11.34 -33.63
C LEU A 36 26.10 12.03 -33.43
N ALA A 37 26.73 12.46 -34.53
CA ALA A 37 28.03 13.14 -34.48
C ALA A 37 28.05 14.44 -33.65
N ASN A 38 26.89 15.02 -33.34
CA ASN A 38 26.72 16.19 -32.48
C ASN A 38 26.44 15.82 -31.01
N GLY A 39 26.38 14.53 -30.65
CA GLY A 39 26.08 14.02 -29.31
C GLY A 39 24.59 13.74 -29.03
N SER A 40 23.67 14.15 -29.91
CA SER A 40 22.23 13.95 -29.71
C SER A 40 21.82 12.48 -29.88
N LEU A 41 20.81 12.06 -29.12
CA LEU A 41 20.10 10.81 -29.34
C LEU A 41 19.40 10.79 -30.72
N THR A 42 19.19 9.59 -31.25
CA THR A 42 18.40 9.36 -32.47
C THR A 42 17.67 8.02 -32.38
N TRP A 43 16.55 7.90 -33.09
CA TRP A 43 15.75 6.69 -33.11
C TRP A 43 16.28 5.65 -34.10
N ASN A 44 15.86 4.40 -33.93
CA ASN A 44 16.00 3.35 -34.92
C ASN A 44 15.06 3.60 -36.12
N ALA A 45 15.63 4.01 -37.26
CA ALA A 45 14.87 4.35 -38.46
C ALA A 45 14.20 3.16 -39.16
N GLU A 46 14.55 1.92 -38.83
CA GLU A 46 13.84 0.73 -39.31
C GLU A 46 12.51 0.56 -38.58
N LEU A 47 12.53 0.77 -37.25
CA LEU A 47 11.33 0.70 -36.41
C LEU A 47 10.46 1.95 -36.57
N PHE A 48 11.09 3.12 -36.61
CA PHE A 48 10.44 4.44 -36.69
C PHE A 48 10.86 5.20 -37.97
N PRO A 49 10.46 4.74 -39.17
CA PRO A 49 10.90 5.33 -40.44
C PRO A 49 10.42 6.76 -40.68
N SER A 50 9.36 7.19 -39.98
CA SER A 50 8.88 8.58 -39.99
C SER A 50 9.46 9.42 -38.84
N GLY A 51 10.19 8.79 -37.93
CA GLY A 51 10.83 9.43 -36.78
C GLY A 51 9.90 9.88 -35.67
N PHE A 52 10.51 10.31 -34.57
CA PHE A 52 9.82 10.69 -33.34
C PHE A 52 9.04 12.01 -33.48
N PHE A 53 9.50 12.94 -34.32
CA PHE A 53 8.75 14.16 -34.66
C PHE A 53 7.36 13.83 -35.22
N ALA A 54 7.28 12.91 -36.19
CA ALA A 54 6.01 12.53 -36.80
C ALA A 54 5.14 11.69 -35.86
N LEU A 55 5.75 10.95 -34.93
CA LEU A 55 5.03 10.19 -33.91
C LEU A 55 4.39 11.13 -32.87
N GLY A 56 5.13 12.13 -32.39
CA GLY A 56 4.60 13.18 -31.51
C GLY A 56 3.43 13.93 -32.15
N ASP A 57 3.62 14.46 -33.37
CA ASP A 57 2.56 15.12 -34.13
C ASP A 57 1.30 14.23 -34.30
N PHE A 58 1.51 12.94 -34.52
CA PHE A 58 0.41 11.98 -34.66
C PHE A 58 -0.34 11.77 -33.34
N LEU A 59 0.37 11.53 -32.23
CA LEU A 59 -0.22 11.32 -30.91
C LEU A 59 -0.96 12.57 -30.43
N HIS A 60 -0.34 13.75 -30.55
CA HIS A 60 -0.98 15.02 -30.22
C HIS A 60 -2.20 15.31 -31.11
N GLY A 61 -2.15 14.91 -32.39
CA GLY A 61 -3.29 14.98 -33.30
C GLY A 61 -4.49 14.13 -32.88
N LEU A 62 -4.27 13.10 -32.07
CA LEU A 62 -5.32 12.28 -31.43
C LEU A 62 -5.75 12.82 -30.06
N GLY A 63 -5.12 13.87 -29.55
CA GLY A 63 -5.31 14.37 -28.18
C GLY A 63 -4.63 13.51 -27.11
N LEU A 64 -3.69 12.65 -27.50
CA LEU A 64 -2.85 11.85 -26.60
C LEU A 64 -1.53 12.58 -26.33
N LEU A 65 -0.80 12.14 -25.30
CA LEU A 65 0.49 12.64 -24.87
C LEU A 65 1.58 11.62 -25.20
N PHE A 66 2.78 12.11 -25.55
CA PHE A 66 3.88 11.27 -26.01
C PHE A 66 4.94 11.10 -24.92
N GLY A 67 5.11 9.88 -24.41
CA GLY A 67 6.20 9.52 -23.51
C GLY A 67 7.39 8.88 -24.22
N VAL A 68 8.59 9.09 -23.68
CA VAL A 68 9.81 8.39 -24.09
C VAL A 68 10.48 7.71 -22.89
N TYR A 69 11.20 6.64 -23.16
CA TYR A 69 12.08 5.97 -22.23
C TYR A 69 13.52 6.44 -22.43
N GLU A 70 14.26 6.63 -21.34
CA GLU A 70 15.71 6.68 -21.37
C GLU A 70 16.29 6.11 -20.07
N ASP A 71 17.61 6.06 -19.93
CA ASP A 71 18.28 5.44 -18.78
C ASP A 71 19.26 6.40 -18.09
N ALA A 72 19.26 6.37 -16.75
CA ALA A 72 20.21 7.05 -15.87
C ALA A 72 21.60 6.37 -15.85
N GLY A 73 21.86 5.38 -16.70
CA GLY A 73 23.18 4.85 -16.98
C GLY A 73 23.74 5.16 -18.36
N VAL A 74 24.94 4.65 -18.60
CA VAL A 74 25.69 4.90 -19.85
C VAL A 74 25.09 4.18 -21.06
N GLU A 75 24.24 3.20 -20.76
CA GLU A 75 23.61 2.26 -21.67
C GLU A 75 22.18 2.01 -21.15
N THR A 76 21.23 1.74 -22.04
CA THR A 76 19.86 1.36 -21.65
C THR A 76 19.77 -0.12 -21.25
N CYS A 77 18.77 -0.53 -20.47
CA CYS A 77 18.56 -1.94 -20.10
C CYS A 77 18.45 -2.94 -21.27
N SER A 78 17.97 -2.53 -22.46
CA SER A 78 17.70 -3.49 -23.53
C SER A 78 18.95 -3.99 -24.25
N THR A 79 19.02 -5.33 -24.36
CA THR A 79 19.97 -6.07 -25.18
C THR A 79 19.27 -6.62 -26.43
N THR A 80 18.61 -5.77 -27.21
CA THR A 80 18.03 -6.21 -28.49
C THR A 80 19.10 -6.80 -29.43
N ALA A 81 18.68 -7.47 -30.50
CA ALA A 81 19.58 -7.94 -31.56
C ALA A 81 20.44 -6.81 -32.20
N ALA A 82 20.06 -5.54 -31.98
CA ALA A 82 20.81 -4.35 -32.42
C ALA A 82 21.97 -3.96 -31.47
N GLY A 83 22.11 -4.62 -30.32
CA GLY A 83 23.09 -4.29 -29.27
C GLY A 83 22.48 -3.41 -28.16
N VAL A 84 23.30 -3.13 -27.15
CA VAL A 84 22.95 -2.21 -26.06
C VAL A 84 22.86 -0.78 -26.62
N GLN A 85 21.82 -0.04 -26.23
CA GLN A 85 21.54 1.30 -26.77
C GLN A 85 22.14 2.39 -25.87
N ALA A 86 22.43 3.57 -26.43
CA ALA A 86 23.02 4.67 -25.67
C ALA A 86 22.05 5.16 -24.57
N GLY A 87 22.52 5.20 -23.32
CA GLY A 87 21.81 5.85 -22.21
C GLY A 87 22.17 7.34 -22.07
N SER A 88 21.58 8.03 -21.10
CA SER A 88 21.78 9.47 -20.88
C SER A 88 22.95 9.81 -19.97
N LEU A 89 23.52 8.85 -19.22
CA LEU A 89 24.67 9.11 -18.37
C LEU A 89 25.97 9.20 -19.19
N TYR A 90 26.81 10.18 -18.88
CA TYR A 90 28.16 10.26 -19.44
C TYR A 90 29.18 9.51 -18.58
N ALA A 91 29.96 8.59 -19.19
CA ALA A 91 30.94 7.75 -18.50
C ALA A 91 32.09 8.54 -17.81
N ASP A 92 32.31 9.82 -18.17
CA ASP A 92 33.31 10.70 -17.56
C ASP A 92 32.67 11.89 -16.81
N LEU A 93 31.81 11.62 -15.81
CA LEU A 93 31.44 12.46 -14.64
C LEU A 93 31.21 13.99 -14.84
N LEU A 94 30.68 14.43 -15.98
CA LEU A 94 30.18 15.80 -16.17
C LEU A 94 28.79 15.76 -16.86
N PRO A 95 27.83 16.61 -16.44
CA PRO A 95 26.47 16.61 -16.96
C PRO A 95 26.42 17.31 -18.33
N ASP A 96 26.73 16.59 -19.40
CA ASP A 96 26.67 17.14 -20.77
C ASP A 96 25.63 16.43 -21.66
N HIS A 97 25.07 15.28 -21.26
CA HIS A 97 24.03 14.59 -22.05
C HIS A 97 22.61 14.79 -21.56
N GLU A 98 22.35 14.89 -20.25
CA GLU A 98 20.98 15.05 -19.74
C GLU A 98 20.33 16.33 -20.30
N ALA A 99 21.03 17.46 -20.26
CA ALA A 99 20.55 18.71 -20.84
C ALA A 99 20.40 18.65 -22.38
N GLN A 100 21.28 17.92 -23.07
CA GLN A 100 21.22 17.72 -24.51
C GLN A 100 20.05 16.82 -24.91
N ASP A 101 19.76 15.80 -24.11
CA ASP A 101 18.70 14.82 -24.32
C ASP A 101 17.35 15.45 -24.05
N VAL A 102 17.21 16.25 -22.97
CA VAL A 102 16.01 17.08 -22.74
C VAL A 102 15.72 18.00 -23.93
N ALA A 103 16.73 18.67 -24.49
CA ALA A 103 16.54 19.49 -25.70
C ALA A 103 16.13 18.65 -26.93
N THR A 104 16.59 17.41 -27.01
CA THR A 104 16.23 16.46 -28.06
C THR A 104 14.78 15.99 -27.91
N PHE A 105 14.37 15.57 -26.71
CA PHE A 105 13.00 15.18 -26.37
C PHE A 105 12.00 16.30 -26.64
N LYS A 106 12.33 17.53 -26.24
CA LYS A 106 11.51 18.71 -26.57
C LYS A 106 11.32 18.88 -28.06
N SER A 107 12.38 18.69 -28.85
CA SER A 107 12.29 18.83 -30.31
C SER A 107 11.30 17.83 -30.93
N TRP A 108 11.08 16.68 -30.28
CA TRP A 108 10.13 15.65 -30.69
C TRP A 108 8.72 15.85 -30.13
N GLY A 109 8.51 16.82 -29.23
CA GLY A 109 7.24 17.04 -28.56
C GLY A 109 6.94 15.98 -27.48
N ILE A 110 7.95 15.54 -26.73
CA ILE A 110 7.76 14.63 -25.59
C ILE A 110 7.08 15.34 -24.42
N ASP A 111 6.11 14.65 -23.79
CA ASP A 111 5.33 15.07 -22.63
C ASP A 111 5.66 14.27 -21.35
N ALA A 112 6.31 13.09 -21.48
CA ALA A 112 6.70 12.26 -20.35
C ALA A 112 8.05 11.55 -20.58
N LEU A 113 8.81 11.35 -19.51
CA LEU A 113 10.07 10.63 -19.51
C LEU A 113 10.03 9.54 -18.43
N LYS A 114 10.09 8.27 -18.84
CA LYS A 114 10.49 7.15 -17.97
C LYS A 114 12.01 7.08 -17.98
N TYR A 115 12.63 7.11 -16.82
CA TYR A 115 14.08 7.16 -16.68
C TYR A 115 14.59 6.02 -15.81
N ASP A 116 15.24 5.06 -16.44
CA ASP A 116 15.64 3.78 -15.86
C ASP A 116 17.00 3.85 -15.14
N ASN A 117 17.51 2.73 -14.64
CA ASN A 117 18.73 2.68 -13.82
C ASN A 117 19.73 1.58 -14.22
N CYS A 118 19.68 1.06 -15.45
CA CYS A 118 20.67 0.06 -15.88
C CYS A 118 22.02 0.71 -16.17
N TYR A 119 23.13 0.03 -15.88
CA TYR A 119 24.48 0.52 -16.20
C TYR A 119 24.79 1.91 -15.58
N SER A 120 24.21 2.19 -14.40
CA SER A 120 24.35 3.46 -13.67
C SER A 120 25.78 3.81 -13.28
N ASP A 121 26.62 2.79 -13.09
CA ASP A 121 28.02 2.95 -12.65
C ASP A 121 29.01 2.75 -13.79
N ALA A 122 28.73 1.79 -14.69
CA ALA A 122 29.53 1.47 -15.86
C ALA A 122 28.75 0.59 -16.85
N ALA A 123 29.17 0.57 -18.11
CA ALA A 123 28.62 -0.29 -19.18
C ALA A 123 28.74 -1.81 -18.91
N THR A 124 29.47 -2.20 -17.87
CA THR A 124 29.57 -3.61 -17.44
C THR A 124 28.68 -3.94 -16.25
N ASP A 125 28.04 -2.94 -15.65
CA ASP A 125 27.28 -3.05 -14.41
C ASP A 125 25.78 -3.12 -14.69
N TYR A 126 25.37 -4.12 -15.47
CA TYR A 126 23.96 -4.42 -15.60
C TYR A 126 23.44 -4.85 -14.22
N PRO A 127 22.35 -4.25 -13.71
CA PRO A 127 21.77 -4.63 -12.43
C PRO A 127 21.14 -6.03 -12.52
N ASP A 128 21.98 -7.05 -12.33
CA ASP A 128 21.51 -8.40 -12.01
C ASP A 128 21.12 -8.45 -10.51
N THR A 129 20.47 -9.53 -10.13
CA THR A 129 20.01 -9.97 -8.80
C THR A 129 20.82 -9.54 -7.56
N ASP A 130 22.13 -9.27 -7.67
CA ASP A 130 23.01 -8.76 -6.60
C ASP A 130 23.48 -7.29 -6.84
N TYR A 131 22.58 -6.44 -7.32
CA TYR A 131 22.89 -5.03 -7.59
C TYR A 131 23.24 -4.26 -6.30
N THR A 132 24.47 -3.75 -6.24
CA THR A 132 24.99 -2.88 -5.18
C THR A 132 25.77 -1.74 -5.83
N PRO A 133 25.10 -0.68 -6.31
CA PRO A 133 25.83 0.38 -6.97
C PRO A 133 26.79 1.07 -5.98
N SER A 134 27.81 1.71 -6.50
CA SER A 134 28.87 2.36 -5.73
C SER A 134 28.45 3.72 -5.19
N VAL A 135 27.41 4.33 -5.77
CA VAL A 135 26.80 5.59 -5.37
C VAL A 135 25.27 5.48 -5.36
N SER A 136 24.61 6.35 -4.59
CA SER A 136 23.15 6.42 -4.56
C SER A 136 22.62 6.82 -5.96
N PRO A 137 21.57 6.15 -6.48
CA PRO A 137 20.91 6.54 -7.74
C PRO A 137 20.40 7.98 -7.73
N ARG A 138 20.08 8.55 -6.54
CA ARG A 138 19.55 9.91 -6.37
C ARG A 138 20.30 10.95 -7.19
N TYR A 139 21.63 10.88 -7.24
CA TYR A 139 22.45 11.88 -7.93
C TYR A 139 22.20 11.91 -9.45
N HIS A 140 22.00 10.74 -10.08
CA HIS A 140 21.73 10.66 -11.51
C HIS A 140 20.34 11.21 -11.84
N TYR A 141 19.34 10.92 -11.00
CA TYR A 141 18.00 11.48 -11.14
C TYR A 141 17.96 13.00 -10.88
N GLU A 142 18.77 13.51 -9.95
CA GLU A 142 18.88 14.94 -9.69
C GLU A 142 19.45 15.70 -10.89
N ASN A 143 20.42 15.13 -11.63
CA ASN A 143 20.93 15.74 -12.86
C ASN A 143 19.83 15.88 -13.92
N MET A 144 19.08 14.81 -14.18
CA MET A 144 17.99 14.83 -15.17
C MET A 144 16.86 15.77 -14.73
N SER A 145 16.47 15.72 -13.45
CA SER A 145 15.46 16.64 -12.88
C SER A 145 15.87 18.11 -13.06
N ASN A 146 17.12 18.45 -12.78
CA ASN A 146 17.65 19.80 -13.00
C ASN A 146 17.65 20.20 -14.48
N ALA A 147 17.98 19.28 -15.39
CA ALA A 147 17.94 19.50 -16.83
C ALA A 147 16.51 19.78 -17.32
N LEU A 148 15.52 19.00 -16.86
CA LEU A 148 14.10 19.20 -17.15
C LEU A 148 13.62 20.56 -16.61
N ALA A 149 13.94 20.89 -15.36
CA ALA A 149 13.54 22.14 -14.72
C ALA A 149 14.15 23.39 -15.38
N ALA A 150 15.38 23.30 -15.89
CA ALA A 150 16.06 24.42 -16.53
C ALA A 150 15.46 24.84 -17.89
N ASP A 151 14.83 23.91 -18.60
CA ASP A 151 14.24 24.19 -19.92
C ASP A 151 12.84 24.86 -19.83
N GLY A 152 12.09 24.61 -18.74
CA GLY A 152 10.84 25.29 -18.41
C GLY A 152 9.55 24.73 -19.06
N GLU A 153 9.65 23.61 -19.80
CA GLU A 153 8.51 22.80 -20.24
C GLU A 153 8.08 21.81 -19.14
N THR A 154 6.82 21.36 -19.15
CA THR A 154 6.31 20.37 -18.17
C THR A 154 6.35 18.97 -18.78
N ILE A 155 7.46 18.25 -18.58
CA ILE A 155 7.57 16.82 -18.89
C ILE A 155 7.31 16.04 -17.60
N LEU A 156 6.38 15.09 -17.62
CA LEU A 156 6.13 14.17 -16.51
C LEU A 156 7.37 13.29 -16.30
N PHE A 157 7.99 13.33 -15.12
CA PHE A 157 9.23 12.59 -14.85
C PHE A 157 8.95 11.36 -13.99
N GLN A 158 9.19 10.17 -14.55
CA GLN A 158 8.95 8.87 -13.93
C GLN A 158 10.30 8.19 -13.64
N ILE A 159 10.64 8.12 -12.35
CA ILE A 159 11.88 7.51 -11.85
C ILE A 159 11.72 5.98 -11.85
N CYS A 160 12.69 5.26 -12.43
CA CYS A 160 12.65 3.80 -12.56
C CYS A 160 13.96 3.18 -12.05
N ASP A 161 14.12 3.13 -10.72
CA ASP A 161 15.28 2.53 -10.05
C ASP A 161 14.92 1.33 -9.18
N TRP A 162 13.71 0.80 -9.36
CA TRP A 162 13.22 -0.44 -8.75
C TRP A 162 13.18 -0.46 -7.22
N GLY A 163 13.16 0.73 -6.58
CA GLY A 163 13.16 0.85 -5.13
C GLY A 163 14.57 0.77 -4.50
N VAL A 164 15.63 0.82 -5.32
CA VAL A 164 17.01 0.87 -4.85
C VAL A 164 17.22 2.18 -4.08
N ASP A 165 17.82 2.08 -2.89
CA ASP A 165 17.95 3.23 -2.00
C ASP A 165 16.59 3.89 -1.68
N PHE A 166 15.52 3.11 -1.49
CA PHE A 166 14.18 3.54 -1.01
C PHE A 166 13.76 4.96 -1.47
N PRO A 167 13.36 5.09 -2.74
CA PRO A 167 13.20 6.37 -3.42
C PRO A 167 12.15 7.29 -2.81
N ALA A 168 11.20 6.75 -2.05
CA ALA A 168 10.19 7.52 -1.34
C ALA A 168 10.76 8.66 -0.47
N LEU A 169 12.02 8.58 -0.01
CA LEU A 169 12.66 9.63 0.78
C LEU A 169 13.38 10.73 -0.02
N TRP A 170 13.54 10.56 -1.33
CA TRP A 170 14.28 11.53 -2.14
C TRP A 170 13.66 11.81 -3.52
N ALA A 171 13.01 10.84 -4.15
CA ALA A 171 12.35 10.97 -5.43
C ALA A 171 11.23 12.03 -5.47
N PRO A 172 10.43 12.26 -4.40
CA PRO A 172 9.38 13.29 -4.43
C PRO A 172 9.88 14.71 -4.69
N GLU A 173 11.14 15.00 -4.37
CA GLU A 173 11.76 16.31 -4.66
C GLU A 173 12.22 16.44 -6.12
N LEU A 174 12.37 15.31 -6.82
CA LEU A 174 13.03 15.23 -8.13
C LEU A 174 12.08 14.92 -9.28
N GLY A 175 11.08 14.06 -9.06
CA GLY A 175 10.16 13.57 -10.09
C GLY A 175 8.72 13.43 -9.61
N ASN A 176 7.87 12.89 -10.47
CA ASN A 176 6.44 12.77 -10.24
C ASN A 176 6.03 11.37 -9.78
N THR A 177 6.75 10.34 -10.22
CA THR A 177 6.53 8.95 -9.82
C THR A 177 7.87 8.25 -9.61
N TRP A 178 7.91 7.20 -8.79
CA TRP A 178 9.11 6.36 -8.61
C TRP A 178 8.77 4.89 -8.45
N ARG A 179 9.44 4.04 -9.22
CA ARG A 179 9.28 2.57 -9.15
C ARG A 179 9.74 2.07 -7.79
N ILE A 180 8.89 1.32 -7.08
CA ILE A 180 9.17 0.83 -5.72
C ILE A 180 9.67 -0.61 -5.66
N ALA A 181 9.67 -1.30 -6.80
CA ALA A 181 10.04 -2.70 -6.91
C ALA A 181 10.62 -3.01 -8.29
N ASN A 182 11.35 -4.13 -8.37
CA ASN A 182 11.65 -4.81 -9.62
C ASN A 182 10.39 -5.05 -10.45
N ASP A 183 10.60 -5.15 -11.76
CA ASP A 183 9.55 -5.32 -12.75
C ASP A 183 8.52 -6.37 -12.33
N ILE A 184 7.27 -6.07 -12.63
CA ILE A 184 6.20 -7.04 -12.57
C ILE A 184 6.50 -8.16 -13.59
N ILE A 185 6.16 -9.39 -13.21
CA ILE A 185 6.25 -10.54 -14.11
C ILE A 185 4.85 -11.12 -14.33
N PRO A 186 4.61 -11.84 -15.45
CA PRO A 186 3.32 -12.42 -15.77
C PRO A 186 2.99 -13.67 -14.92
N ASP A 187 3.01 -13.52 -13.59
CA ASP A 187 2.72 -14.58 -12.61
C ASP A 187 2.12 -13.99 -11.34
N TRP A 188 1.03 -14.60 -10.84
CA TRP A 188 0.26 -14.12 -9.69
C TRP A 188 1.11 -13.82 -8.45
N ARG A 189 2.20 -14.58 -8.25
CA ARG A 189 3.11 -14.38 -7.10
C ARG A 189 3.69 -12.96 -7.03
N THR A 190 3.77 -12.27 -8.16
CA THR A 190 4.28 -10.90 -8.24
C THR A 190 3.39 -9.90 -7.49
N ILE A 191 2.08 -10.14 -7.43
CA ILE A 191 1.13 -9.20 -6.82
C ILE A 191 1.44 -9.09 -5.33
N PHE A 192 1.49 -10.22 -4.62
CA PHE A 192 1.87 -10.24 -3.21
C PHE A 192 3.26 -9.63 -2.96
N ARG A 193 4.22 -9.91 -3.84
CA ARG A 193 5.60 -9.38 -3.77
C ARG A 193 5.63 -7.85 -3.86
N ILE A 194 4.93 -7.26 -4.82
CA ILE A 194 4.89 -5.81 -5.05
C ILE A 194 4.09 -5.12 -3.94
N LEU A 195 2.95 -5.69 -3.52
CA LEU A 195 2.16 -5.11 -2.43
C LEU A 195 2.93 -5.06 -1.10
N ASN A 196 3.81 -6.02 -0.83
CA ASN A 196 4.70 -5.91 0.33
C ASN A 196 5.67 -4.73 0.21
N GLN A 197 6.25 -4.47 -0.97
CA GLN A 197 7.06 -3.27 -1.18
C GLN A 197 6.23 -1.98 -1.10
N ALA A 198 4.93 -2.04 -1.42
CA ALA A 198 4.03 -0.90 -1.31
C ALA A 198 3.72 -0.50 0.14
N VAL A 199 3.73 -1.43 1.10
CA VAL A 199 3.39 -1.13 2.52
C VAL A 199 4.19 0.06 3.08
N PRO A 200 5.54 0.09 3.02
CA PRO A 200 6.33 1.22 3.53
C PRO A 200 6.28 2.46 2.62
N ASN A 201 5.92 2.30 1.34
CA ASN A 201 5.88 3.40 0.37
C ASN A 201 4.53 4.14 0.34
N ALA A 202 3.43 3.48 0.71
CA ALA A 202 2.08 4.03 0.63
C ALA A 202 1.91 5.38 1.35
N PRO A 203 2.49 5.64 2.53
CA PRO A 203 2.38 6.95 3.20
C PRO A 203 3.05 8.12 2.45
N PHE A 204 3.89 7.85 1.45
CA PHE A 204 4.58 8.87 0.66
C PHE A 204 3.79 9.29 -0.59
N ALA A 205 2.71 8.59 -0.93
CA ALA A 205 1.81 8.99 -2.01
C ALA A 205 1.11 10.31 -1.68
N GLY A 206 1.02 11.19 -2.67
CA GLY A 206 0.31 12.45 -2.56
C GLY A 206 0.31 13.22 -3.87
N SER A 207 -0.47 14.30 -3.94
CA SER A 207 -0.59 15.12 -5.15
C SER A 207 0.77 15.50 -5.75
N GLY A 208 1.06 14.95 -6.93
CA GLY A 208 2.29 15.23 -7.69
C GLY A 208 3.47 14.30 -7.39
N GLN A 209 3.30 13.33 -6.47
CA GLN A 209 4.33 12.39 -6.01
C GLN A 209 3.74 11.00 -5.75
N TRP A 210 4.00 10.03 -6.63
CA TRP A 210 3.32 8.73 -6.59
C TRP A 210 4.27 7.53 -6.61
N PRO A 211 4.17 6.62 -5.62
CA PRO A 211 4.77 5.29 -5.72
C PRO A 211 4.28 4.57 -6.97
N ASP A 212 5.20 4.06 -7.78
CA ASP A 212 4.92 3.32 -9.01
C ASP A 212 5.13 1.82 -8.78
N LEU A 213 4.02 1.08 -8.85
CA LEU A 213 3.98 -0.37 -8.67
C LEU A 213 4.26 -1.15 -9.96
N ASP A 214 4.69 -0.45 -11.02
CA ASP A 214 4.91 -0.94 -12.38
C ASP A 214 3.62 -1.11 -13.21
N MET A 215 3.79 -1.47 -14.48
CA MET A 215 2.71 -1.56 -15.46
C MET A 215 1.63 -2.61 -15.12
N LEU A 216 0.44 -2.42 -15.69
CA LEU A 216 -0.68 -3.35 -15.55
C LEU A 216 -0.52 -4.55 -16.50
N GLU A 217 -0.51 -5.77 -15.93
CA GLU A 217 -0.64 -7.04 -16.63
C GLU A 217 -2.09 -7.42 -17.03
N VAL A 218 -3.06 -6.54 -16.78
CA VAL A 218 -4.47 -6.76 -17.17
C VAL A 218 -4.58 -6.81 -18.69
N GLY A 219 -5.13 -7.90 -19.23
CA GLY A 219 -5.29 -8.12 -20.66
C GLY A 219 -4.13 -8.84 -21.34
N ASN A 220 -3.09 -9.25 -20.60
CA ASN A 220 -1.97 -10.05 -21.13
C ASN A 220 -2.24 -11.56 -21.16
N ASP A 221 -3.44 -12.02 -20.75
CA ASP A 221 -3.83 -13.43 -20.71
C ASP A 221 -2.94 -14.27 -19.75
N VAL A 222 -2.53 -13.65 -18.65
CA VAL A 222 -1.64 -14.24 -17.62
C VAL A 222 -2.34 -14.45 -16.28
N PHE A 223 -3.46 -13.75 -16.07
CA PHE A 223 -4.27 -13.77 -14.86
C PHE A 223 -5.71 -14.18 -15.18
N THR A 224 -6.36 -14.83 -14.22
CA THR A 224 -7.81 -15.01 -14.20
C THR A 224 -8.51 -13.66 -13.97
N THR A 225 -9.80 -13.56 -14.31
CA THR A 225 -10.57 -12.32 -14.08
C THR A 225 -10.54 -11.83 -12.62
N PRO A 226 -10.69 -12.69 -11.58
CA PRO A 226 -10.54 -12.24 -10.20
C PRO A 226 -9.13 -11.71 -9.86
N GLU A 227 -8.08 -12.32 -10.42
CA GLU A 227 -6.70 -11.85 -10.26
C GLU A 227 -6.47 -10.50 -10.94
N GLU A 228 -6.99 -10.29 -12.16
CA GLU A 228 -6.96 -8.99 -12.85
C GLU A 228 -7.71 -7.91 -12.07
N GLN A 229 -8.88 -8.25 -11.50
CA GLN A 229 -9.64 -7.35 -10.65
C GLN A 229 -8.86 -6.98 -9.38
N THR A 230 -8.25 -7.94 -8.70
CA THR A 230 -7.39 -7.68 -7.54
C THR A 230 -6.20 -6.79 -7.91
N HIS A 231 -5.49 -7.12 -8.98
CA HIS A 231 -4.36 -6.37 -9.50
C HIS A 231 -4.73 -4.90 -9.78
N PHE A 232 -5.75 -4.67 -10.62
CA PHE A 232 -6.19 -3.33 -10.98
C PHE A 232 -6.69 -2.53 -9.78
N SER A 233 -7.44 -3.17 -8.86
CA SER A 233 -7.95 -2.54 -7.65
C SER A 233 -6.82 -2.04 -6.75
N MET A 234 -5.79 -2.87 -6.55
CA MET A 234 -4.69 -2.52 -5.65
C MET A 234 -3.82 -1.42 -6.23
N TRP A 235 -3.52 -1.44 -7.53
CA TRP A 235 -2.81 -0.34 -8.19
C TRP A 235 -3.59 0.97 -8.07
N ALA A 236 -4.90 0.90 -8.25
CA ALA A 236 -5.77 2.05 -8.15
C ALA A 236 -5.79 2.67 -6.75
N ILE A 237 -6.11 1.90 -5.70
CA ILE A 237 -6.26 2.44 -4.34
C ILE A 237 -4.91 2.83 -3.71
N LEU A 238 -3.80 2.26 -4.20
CA LEU A 238 -2.45 2.64 -3.79
C LEU A 238 -1.90 3.87 -4.53
N LYS A 239 -2.68 4.42 -5.46
CA LYS A 239 -2.36 5.60 -6.29
C LYS A 239 -1.16 5.39 -7.21
N SER A 240 -0.94 4.15 -7.66
CA SER A 240 0.04 3.85 -8.69
C SER A 240 -0.38 4.48 -10.02
N PRO A 241 0.57 4.84 -10.91
CA PRO A 241 0.25 5.03 -12.31
C PRO A 241 -0.49 3.80 -12.88
N LEU A 242 -1.57 4.04 -13.63
CA LEU A 242 -2.34 3.00 -14.30
C LEU A 242 -1.89 2.86 -15.76
N THR A 243 -0.66 2.37 -15.96
CA THR A 243 -0.07 2.19 -17.29
C THR A 243 -0.47 0.83 -17.85
N ILE A 244 -1.18 0.80 -18.98
CA ILE A 244 -1.61 -0.46 -19.62
C ILE A 244 -0.40 -1.14 -20.27
N GLY A 245 -0.05 -2.34 -19.82
CA GLY A 245 1.00 -3.17 -20.42
C GLY A 245 0.53 -4.10 -21.54
N ALA A 246 -0.78 -4.19 -21.77
CA ALA A 246 -1.38 -5.12 -22.72
C ALA A 246 -1.53 -4.59 -24.15
N ALA A 247 -1.47 -5.52 -25.10
CA ALA A 247 -1.78 -5.24 -26.50
C ALA A 247 -3.28 -4.96 -26.67
N LEU A 248 -3.64 -3.67 -26.77
CA LEU A 248 -5.03 -3.26 -26.97
C LEU A 248 -5.63 -3.77 -28.28
N LYS A 249 -4.89 -3.57 -29.39
CA LYS A 249 -5.25 -4.02 -30.73
C LYS A 249 -4.08 -3.88 -31.68
N ASP A 250 -3.78 -4.95 -32.41
CA ASP A 250 -2.90 -4.95 -33.58
C ASP A 250 -3.52 -5.79 -34.71
N GLU A 251 -2.71 -6.26 -35.67
CA GLU A 251 -3.19 -7.05 -36.81
C GLU A 251 -3.67 -8.45 -36.44
N ASP A 252 -3.11 -9.02 -35.37
CA ASP A 252 -3.26 -10.42 -34.98
C ASP A 252 -3.97 -10.57 -33.62
N THR A 253 -3.96 -9.52 -32.79
CA THR A 253 -4.35 -9.57 -31.38
C THR A 253 -5.28 -8.41 -31.03
N SER A 254 -6.20 -8.64 -30.09
CA SER A 254 -7.01 -7.60 -29.45
C SER A 254 -7.26 -8.00 -28.01
N ILE A 255 -7.33 -7.01 -27.13
CA ILE A 255 -7.62 -7.24 -25.71
C ILE A 255 -8.97 -7.96 -25.54
N ALA A 256 -9.03 -8.90 -24.60
CA ALA A 256 -10.27 -9.57 -24.25
C ALA A 256 -11.28 -8.58 -23.63
N GLN A 257 -12.57 -8.76 -23.93
CA GLN A 257 -13.61 -7.86 -23.41
C GLN A 257 -13.64 -7.83 -21.87
N SER A 258 -13.43 -8.97 -21.20
CA SER A 258 -13.39 -9.03 -19.73
C SER A 258 -12.29 -8.16 -19.13
N SER A 259 -11.10 -8.14 -19.74
CA SER A 259 -9.96 -7.34 -19.28
C SER A 259 -10.16 -5.87 -19.63
N LEU A 260 -10.76 -5.58 -20.79
CA LEU A 260 -11.15 -4.22 -21.16
C LEU A 260 -12.19 -3.65 -20.18
N ASP A 261 -13.20 -4.44 -19.80
CA ASP A 261 -14.22 -4.02 -18.82
C ASP A 261 -13.58 -3.69 -17.45
N ILE A 262 -12.50 -4.40 -17.06
CA ILE A 262 -11.72 -4.08 -15.86
C ILE A 262 -11.02 -2.73 -16.01
N LEU A 263 -10.28 -2.54 -17.11
CA LEU A 263 -9.56 -1.29 -17.41
C LEU A 263 -10.50 -0.09 -17.60
N MET A 264 -11.78 -0.31 -17.89
CA MET A 264 -12.79 0.74 -18.07
C MET A 264 -13.65 0.99 -16.82
N ASN A 265 -13.37 0.33 -15.69
CA ASN A 265 -14.18 0.49 -14.49
C ASN A 265 -13.99 1.89 -13.87
N GLU A 266 -14.98 2.77 -14.09
CA GLU A 266 -14.96 4.17 -13.64
C GLU A 266 -14.87 4.33 -12.11
N ASP A 267 -15.43 3.40 -11.33
CA ASP A 267 -15.32 3.47 -9.86
C ASP A 267 -13.86 3.25 -9.43
N VAL A 268 -13.20 2.24 -10.01
CA VAL A 268 -11.81 1.89 -9.66
C VAL A 268 -10.84 2.98 -10.12
N ILE A 269 -11.02 3.50 -11.35
CA ILE A 269 -10.27 4.66 -11.84
C ILE A 269 -10.55 5.88 -10.96
N GLY A 270 -11.79 6.07 -10.53
CA GLY A 270 -12.20 7.14 -9.63
C GLY A 270 -11.47 7.09 -8.29
N PHE A 271 -11.22 5.90 -7.74
CA PHE A 271 -10.38 5.77 -6.55
C PHE A 271 -8.96 6.21 -6.84
N ASN A 272 -8.36 5.81 -7.96
CA ASN A 272 -7.00 6.23 -8.32
C ASN A 272 -6.89 7.75 -8.50
N GLN A 273 -7.89 8.37 -9.11
CA GLN A 273 -7.94 9.80 -9.46
C GLN A 273 -8.62 10.67 -8.39
N ASP A 274 -8.92 10.11 -7.23
CA ASP A 274 -9.58 10.82 -6.12
C ASP A 274 -8.76 12.04 -5.69
N SER A 275 -9.42 13.19 -5.53
CA SER A 275 -8.74 14.49 -5.34
C SER A 275 -8.09 14.64 -3.97
N LEU A 276 -8.44 13.80 -2.98
CA LEU A 276 -7.76 13.77 -1.70
C LEU A 276 -6.31 13.27 -1.87
N GLY A 277 -6.06 12.44 -2.88
CA GLY A 277 -4.73 11.93 -3.20
C GLY A 277 -4.10 11.05 -2.11
N GLU A 278 -4.90 10.52 -1.18
CA GLU A 278 -4.43 9.66 -0.10
C GLU A 278 -4.44 8.18 -0.52
N SER A 279 -3.28 7.54 -0.44
CA SER A 279 -3.14 6.10 -0.69
C SER A 279 -3.77 5.26 0.41
N ALA A 280 -4.30 4.09 0.05
CA ALA A 280 -4.69 3.08 1.02
C ALA A 280 -3.46 2.52 1.74
N VAL A 281 -3.63 2.11 3.00
CA VAL A 281 -2.57 1.46 3.79
C VAL A 281 -3.02 0.09 4.28
N LEU A 282 -2.06 -0.82 4.43
CA LEU A 282 -2.32 -2.14 5.02
C LEU A 282 -2.77 -1.95 6.47
N ARG A 283 -4.00 -2.37 6.77
CA ARG A 283 -4.58 -2.25 8.12
C ARG A 283 -4.29 -3.47 8.96
N ARG A 284 -4.45 -4.65 8.36
CA ARG A 284 -4.24 -5.92 9.06
C ARG A 284 -4.06 -7.07 8.08
N ARG A 285 -3.24 -8.03 8.49
CA ARG A 285 -2.96 -9.27 7.74
C ARG A 285 -3.22 -10.49 8.61
N TRP A 286 -3.99 -11.43 8.10
CA TRP A 286 -4.18 -12.76 8.68
C TRP A 286 -3.37 -13.74 7.85
N THR A 287 -2.09 -13.86 8.19
CA THR A 287 -1.09 -14.57 7.38
C THR A 287 -1.44 -16.05 7.19
N GLU A 288 -1.92 -16.72 8.24
CA GLU A 288 -2.34 -18.13 8.18
C GLU A 288 -3.71 -18.31 7.53
N ASP A 289 -4.63 -17.36 7.74
CA ASP A 289 -5.95 -17.41 7.10
C ASP A 289 -5.90 -16.96 5.63
N GLY A 290 -4.77 -16.46 5.13
CA GLY A 290 -4.58 -16.09 3.73
C GLY A 290 -5.43 -14.91 3.28
N PHE A 291 -5.63 -13.89 4.11
CA PHE A 291 -6.29 -12.65 3.68
C PHE A 291 -5.75 -11.42 4.41
N GLU A 292 -5.99 -10.24 3.84
CA GLU A 292 -5.61 -8.97 4.42
C GLU A 292 -6.57 -7.85 4.06
N VAL A 293 -6.52 -6.76 4.83
CA VAL A 293 -7.38 -5.58 4.70
C VAL A 293 -6.51 -4.36 4.43
N TRP A 294 -6.83 -3.63 3.37
CA TRP A 294 -6.28 -2.31 3.06
C TRP A 294 -7.40 -1.27 3.14
N SER A 295 -7.09 -0.05 3.58
CA SER A 295 -8.07 1.04 3.55
C SER A 295 -7.42 2.41 3.37
N GLY A 296 -8.10 3.29 2.65
CA GLY A 296 -7.70 4.69 2.46
C GLY A 296 -8.93 5.61 2.46
N ASN A 297 -8.73 6.87 2.86
CA ASN A 297 -9.79 7.87 2.76
C ASN A 297 -9.95 8.30 1.29
N LEU A 298 -11.15 8.76 0.96
CA LEU A 298 -11.48 9.40 -0.31
C LEU A 298 -12.09 10.78 -0.03
N GLU A 299 -12.20 11.60 -1.06
CA GLU A 299 -12.91 12.88 -0.96
C GLU A 299 -14.36 12.69 -0.46
N GLY A 300 -14.84 13.65 0.33
CA GLY A 300 -16.23 13.66 0.79
C GLY A 300 -16.53 12.70 1.95
N GLU A 301 -15.56 12.46 2.83
CA GLU A 301 -15.69 11.59 4.02
C GLU A 301 -16.04 10.13 3.68
N LYS A 302 -15.68 9.71 2.46
CA LYS A 302 -15.76 8.32 2.01
C LYS A 302 -14.50 7.55 2.36
N THR A 303 -14.59 6.23 2.34
CA THR A 303 -13.46 5.32 2.56
C THR A 303 -13.48 4.19 1.55
N VAL A 304 -12.35 3.92 0.92
CA VAL A 304 -12.16 2.70 0.12
C VAL A 304 -11.55 1.61 1.00
N VAL A 305 -12.05 0.38 0.88
CA VAL A 305 -11.53 -0.80 1.59
C VAL A 305 -11.38 -1.95 0.60
N ALA A 306 -10.24 -2.65 0.66
CA ALA A 306 -10.01 -3.87 -0.09
C ALA A 306 -9.72 -5.03 0.87
N LEU A 307 -10.49 -6.12 0.76
CA LEU A 307 -10.16 -7.42 1.36
C LEU A 307 -9.70 -8.36 0.27
N ILE A 308 -8.43 -8.77 0.32
CA ILE A 308 -7.84 -9.67 -0.66
C ILE A 308 -7.93 -11.10 -0.15
N ASN A 309 -8.46 -12.00 -0.97
CA ASN A 309 -8.39 -13.44 -0.74
C ASN A 309 -7.10 -13.99 -1.38
N TRP A 310 -6.07 -14.30 -0.58
CA TRP A 310 -4.83 -14.89 -1.11
C TRP A 310 -4.94 -16.39 -1.39
N ASP A 311 -6.00 -17.05 -0.91
CA ASP A 311 -6.24 -18.46 -1.21
C ASP A 311 -6.81 -18.63 -2.62
N GLY A 312 -6.53 -19.76 -3.25
CA GLY A 312 -6.97 -20.09 -4.61
C GLY A 312 -8.43 -20.51 -4.71
N GLU A 313 -9.13 -20.62 -3.57
CA GLU A 313 -10.51 -21.09 -3.50
C GLU A 313 -11.47 -19.96 -3.08
N THR A 314 -12.70 -20.04 -3.60
CA THR A 314 -13.78 -19.10 -3.25
C THR A 314 -14.23 -19.31 -1.81
N ARG A 315 -14.44 -18.22 -1.06
CA ARG A 315 -14.90 -18.28 0.34
C ARG A 315 -15.58 -17.00 0.80
N ASP A 316 -16.33 -17.09 1.89
CA ASP A 316 -16.90 -15.92 2.55
C ASP A 316 -15.83 -15.25 3.41
N LEU A 317 -15.58 -13.96 3.14
CA LEU A 317 -14.75 -13.11 3.99
C LEU A 317 -15.60 -12.08 4.70
N ALA A 318 -15.16 -11.69 5.90
CA ALA A 318 -15.81 -10.67 6.71
C ALA A 318 -14.84 -9.51 6.99
N LEU A 319 -15.23 -8.31 6.58
CA LEU A 319 -14.63 -7.07 7.05
C LEU A 319 -15.29 -6.71 8.39
N ASP A 320 -14.54 -6.76 9.48
CA ASP A 320 -14.88 -5.96 10.65
C ASP A 320 -14.52 -4.49 10.33
N LEU A 321 -15.52 -3.64 10.12
CA LEU A 321 -15.35 -2.22 9.79
C LEU A 321 -14.35 -1.49 10.73
N PRO A 322 -14.28 -1.82 12.04
CA PRO A 322 -13.31 -1.18 12.94
C PRO A 322 -11.85 -1.41 12.56
N VAL A 323 -11.53 -2.45 11.79
CA VAL A 323 -10.18 -2.65 11.21
C VAL A 323 -9.86 -1.55 10.19
N ALA A 324 -10.85 -1.05 9.45
CA ALA A 324 -10.71 0.11 8.58
C ALA A 324 -10.84 1.45 9.34
N GLY A 325 -11.10 1.45 10.65
CA GLY A 325 -11.30 2.65 11.46
C GLY A 325 -12.75 3.17 11.51
N LEU A 326 -13.71 2.36 11.05
CA LEU A 326 -15.12 2.73 10.98
C LEU A 326 -15.97 1.83 11.90
N GLN A 327 -17.05 2.34 12.49
CA GLN A 327 -18.01 1.55 13.25
C GLN A 327 -19.24 1.16 12.43
N SER A 328 -19.64 2.02 11.50
CA SER A 328 -20.75 1.79 10.57
C SER A 328 -20.57 2.61 9.32
N ALA A 329 -21.31 2.21 8.28
CA ALA A 329 -21.47 2.98 7.05
C ALA A 329 -22.95 3.02 6.68
N GLY A 330 -23.44 4.19 6.29
CA GLY A 330 -24.78 4.34 5.75
C GLY A 330 -24.92 3.59 4.44
N SER A 331 -23.89 3.58 3.59
CA SER A 331 -23.82 2.80 2.36
C SER A 331 -22.49 2.06 2.23
N VAL A 332 -22.55 0.84 1.69
CA VAL A 332 -21.39 0.03 1.31
C VAL A 332 -21.63 -0.49 -0.11
N LYS A 333 -20.88 0.01 -1.09
CA LYS A 333 -20.92 -0.45 -2.48
C LYS A 333 -19.78 -1.43 -2.71
N ASN A 334 -20.10 -2.69 -3.02
CA ASN A 334 -19.11 -3.67 -3.47
C ASN A 334 -18.98 -3.56 -4.99
N ILE A 335 -17.81 -3.09 -5.44
CA ILE A 335 -17.58 -2.62 -6.81
C ILE A 335 -17.66 -3.75 -7.82
N TRP A 336 -16.91 -4.83 -7.62
CA TRP A 336 -16.88 -5.95 -8.58
C TRP A 336 -18.10 -6.85 -8.50
N ALA A 337 -18.75 -6.93 -7.34
CA ALA A 337 -20.01 -7.67 -7.20
C ALA A 337 -21.24 -6.88 -7.68
N ASP A 338 -21.08 -5.58 -8.00
CA ASP A 338 -22.16 -4.64 -8.33
C ASP A 338 -23.35 -4.73 -7.35
N THR A 339 -23.04 -4.67 -6.05
CA THR A 339 -24.04 -4.71 -4.98
C THR A 339 -23.88 -3.54 -4.03
N THR A 340 -24.98 -3.11 -3.42
CA THR A 340 -24.98 -2.08 -2.39
C THR A 340 -25.75 -2.57 -1.18
N ALA A 341 -25.17 -2.36 0.00
CA ALA A 341 -25.81 -2.57 1.29
C ALA A 341 -25.96 -1.24 2.03
N GLU A 342 -27.07 -1.10 2.74
CA GLU A 342 -27.42 0.11 3.48
C GLU A 342 -27.39 -0.15 4.99
N ASN A 343 -27.05 0.86 5.77
CA ASN A 343 -27.02 0.84 7.24
C ASN A 343 -26.18 -0.32 7.81
N VAL A 344 -25.01 -0.55 7.24
CA VAL A 344 -24.08 -1.60 7.65
C VAL A 344 -23.45 -1.25 9.00
N LYS A 345 -23.49 -2.20 9.93
CA LYS A 345 -23.06 -2.04 11.32
C LYS A 345 -21.95 -3.02 11.65
N THR A 346 -20.81 -2.51 12.10
CA THR A 346 -19.67 -3.26 12.65
C THR A 346 -18.98 -4.22 11.70
N SER A 347 -19.70 -4.99 10.89
CA SER A 347 -19.12 -5.91 9.92
C SER A 347 -19.92 -5.98 8.63
N TYR A 348 -19.22 -6.35 7.56
CA TYR A 348 -19.76 -6.64 6.24
C TYR A 348 -19.15 -7.96 5.74
N SER A 349 -19.95 -8.82 5.13
CA SER A 349 -19.46 -10.10 4.59
C SER A 349 -19.98 -10.33 3.19
N ALA A 350 -19.14 -10.90 2.35
CA ALA A 350 -19.50 -11.35 1.02
C ALA A 350 -18.59 -12.51 0.60
N SER A 351 -19.05 -13.25 -0.40
CA SER A 351 -18.24 -14.27 -1.06
C SER A 351 -17.17 -13.60 -1.92
N VAL A 352 -15.93 -14.09 -1.84
CA VAL A 352 -14.77 -13.59 -2.59
C VAL A 352 -14.17 -14.78 -3.32
N GLU A 353 -14.00 -14.66 -4.64
CA GLU A 353 -13.40 -15.70 -5.46
C GLU A 353 -11.93 -15.96 -5.05
N GLY A 354 -11.39 -17.10 -5.48
CA GLY A 354 -9.98 -17.41 -5.28
C GLY A 354 -9.11 -16.32 -5.91
N HIS A 355 -8.11 -15.83 -5.18
CA HIS A 355 -7.27 -14.70 -5.59
C HIS A 355 -8.02 -13.38 -5.86
N GLY A 356 -9.32 -13.31 -5.53
CA GLY A 356 -10.17 -12.15 -5.75
C GLY A 356 -10.09 -11.10 -4.64
N VAL A 357 -10.76 -9.97 -4.88
CA VAL A 357 -10.85 -8.84 -3.95
C VAL A 357 -12.31 -8.45 -3.68
N MET A 358 -12.63 -8.23 -2.41
CA MET A 358 -13.83 -7.49 -2.03
C MET A 358 -13.46 -6.01 -1.94
N LEU A 359 -13.67 -5.26 -3.04
CA LEU A 359 -13.41 -3.83 -3.12
C LEU A 359 -14.68 -3.05 -2.77
N LEU A 360 -14.60 -2.23 -1.73
CA LEU A 360 -15.74 -1.53 -1.15
C LEU A 360 -15.52 -0.01 -1.16
N GLU A 361 -16.54 0.75 -1.57
CA GLU A 361 -16.69 2.17 -1.22
C GLU A 361 -17.68 2.28 -0.06
N LEU A 362 -17.27 2.95 1.02
CA LEU A 362 -18.10 3.19 2.20
C LEU A 362 -18.40 4.68 2.32
N GLY A 363 -19.69 5.02 2.46
CA GLY A 363 -20.18 6.39 2.63
C GLY A 363 -21.03 6.54 3.89
N ASP A 364 -21.27 7.79 4.31
CA ASP A 364 -22.03 8.14 5.52
C ASP A 364 -21.51 7.37 6.75
N THR A 365 -20.21 7.48 6.98
CA THR A 365 -19.51 6.62 7.93
C THR A 365 -19.57 7.16 9.36
N THR A 366 -19.35 6.27 10.33
CA THR A 366 -19.17 6.63 11.74
C THR A 366 -17.82 6.10 12.18
N GLU A 367 -17.05 6.89 12.93
CA GLU A 367 -15.74 6.50 13.45
C GLU A 367 -15.82 5.25 14.36
N ALA A 368 -14.83 4.36 14.26
CA ALA A 368 -14.69 3.18 15.11
C ALA A 368 -14.87 3.50 16.61
N GLY A 369 -15.58 2.62 17.31
CA GLY A 369 -15.86 2.77 18.74
C GLY A 369 -17.06 3.66 19.08
N THR A 370 -17.70 4.32 18.10
CA THR A 370 -18.86 5.19 18.34
C THR A 370 -20.17 4.47 18.04
N TYR A 371 -21.05 4.35 19.03
CA TYR A 371 -22.32 3.64 18.91
C TYR A 371 -23.49 4.56 19.29
N SER A 372 -24.22 5.07 18.31
CA SER A 372 -25.46 5.81 18.58
C SER A 372 -26.58 4.87 19.01
N THR A 373 -27.47 5.33 19.89
CA THR A 373 -28.66 4.57 20.27
C THR A 373 -29.61 4.38 19.09
N SER A 374 -29.66 5.32 18.14
CA SER A 374 -30.51 5.20 16.94
C SER A 374 -30.08 4.07 16.00
N LEU A 375 -28.77 3.81 15.89
CA LEU A 375 -28.25 2.80 14.98
C LEU A 375 -27.97 1.47 15.69
N PHE A 376 -27.38 1.48 16.88
CA PHE A 376 -26.92 0.27 17.57
C PHE A 376 -27.76 -0.10 18.80
N GLY A 377 -28.60 0.82 19.29
CA GLY A 377 -29.36 0.65 20.52
C GLY A 377 -30.75 0.07 20.30
N SER A 378 -31.19 -0.79 21.21
CA SER A 378 -32.59 -1.19 21.39
C SER A 378 -33.01 -0.93 22.83
N SER A 379 -34.10 -0.19 23.02
CA SER A 379 -34.58 0.20 24.36
C SER A 379 -35.86 -0.53 24.73
N THR A 380 -35.89 -1.18 25.90
CA THR A 380 -37.09 -1.79 26.48
C THR A 380 -37.22 -1.39 27.95
N GLY A 381 -38.22 -0.56 28.26
CA GLY A 381 -38.34 0.05 29.60
C GLY A 381 -37.18 1.01 29.86
N SER A 382 -36.49 0.85 30.98
CA SER A 382 -35.29 1.61 31.34
C SER A 382 -33.99 1.04 30.78
N LYS A 383 -34.04 -0.11 30.12
CA LYS A 383 -32.85 -0.79 29.58
C LYS A 383 -32.61 -0.42 28.14
N THR A 384 -31.39 0.02 27.84
CA THR A 384 -30.88 0.19 26.48
C THR A 384 -29.78 -0.85 26.25
N THR A 385 -29.91 -1.67 25.21
CA THR A 385 -28.91 -2.66 24.82
C THR A 385 -28.28 -2.26 23.49
N PHE A 386 -26.96 -2.12 23.49
CA PHE A 386 -26.14 -1.96 22.30
C PHE A 386 -25.62 -3.33 21.86
N SER A 387 -25.83 -3.67 20.59
CA SER A 387 -25.35 -4.90 19.97
C SER A 387 -24.20 -4.64 19.01
N SER A 388 -23.55 -5.71 18.57
CA SER A 388 -22.46 -5.66 17.60
C SER A 388 -21.28 -4.81 18.08
N VAL A 389 -20.97 -4.87 19.37
CA VAL A 389 -19.87 -4.09 19.95
C VAL A 389 -18.55 -4.82 19.66
N TYR A 390 -17.69 -4.16 18.90
CA TYR A 390 -16.37 -4.66 18.54
C TYR A 390 -15.35 -4.44 19.65
N ALA A 391 -14.49 -5.44 19.81
CA ALA A 391 -13.33 -5.42 20.68
C ALA A 391 -12.15 -6.02 19.93
N ASN A 392 -11.05 -5.28 19.79
CA ASN A 392 -9.85 -5.79 19.12
C ASN A 392 -9.14 -6.87 19.97
N THR A 393 -9.25 -6.79 21.30
CA THR A 393 -8.61 -7.67 22.28
C THR A 393 -9.59 -8.12 23.38
N THR A 394 -9.35 -9.25 24.03
CA THR A 394 -10.12 -9.64 25.23
C THR A 394 -9.57 -8.90 26.45
N SER A 395 -10.39 -8.10 27.13
CA SER A 395 -9.96 -7.29 28.28
C SER A 395 -11.13 -6.84 29.16
N SER A 396 -10.86 -6.68 30.47
CA SER A 396 -11.76 -6.07 31.45
C SER A 396 -11.63 -4.55 31.60
N ASN A 397 -10.72 -3.94 30.82
CA ASN A 397 -10.30 -2.55 30.96
C ASN A 397 -10.68 -1.67 29.75
N TYR A 398 -11.68 -2.07 28.96
CA TYR A 398 -12.23 -1.17 27.95
C TYR A 398 -12.85 0.03 28.65
N ALA A 399 -12.56 1.24 28.16
CA ALA A 399 -13.24 2.43 28.61
C ALA A 399 -14.58 2.56 27.87
N ILE A 400 -15.63 2.88 28.62
CA ILE A 400 -16.91 3.28 28.08
C ILE A 400 -17.21 4.70 28.53
N GLU A 401 -17.56 5.56 27.59
CA GLU A 401 -18.24 6.83 27.86
C GLU A 401 -19.69 6.70 27.43
N ILE A 402 -20.62 7.03 28.33
CA ILE A 402 -22.07 6.98 28.08
C ILE A 402 -22.55 8.42 27.98
N ASN A 403 -23.11 8.77 26.83
CA ASN A 403 -23.65 10.09 26.54
C ASN A 403 -25.17 10.05 26.70
N PHE A 404 -25.71 11.01 27.44
CA PHE A 404 -27.14 11.16 27.65
C PHE A 404 -27.68 12.31 26.79
N THR A 405 -28.91 12.15 26.27
CA THR A 405 -29.61 13.20 25.50
C THR A 405 -29.82 14.49 26.31
N GLY A 406 -29.83 14.40 27.64
CA GLY A 406 -29.95 15.50 28.57
C GLY A 406 -29.41 15.17 29.95
N SER A 407 -29.41 16.15 30.84
CA SER A 407 -28.92 16.00 32.22
C SER A 407 -30.07 15.96 33.23
N SER A 408 -29.90 15.25 34.35
CA SER A 408 -30.84 15.29 35.49
C SER A 408 -30.41 16.32 36.54
N SER A 409 -31.38 17.01 37.16
CA SER A 409 -31.13 17.92 38.29
C SER A 409 -30.73 17.20 39.59
N LYS A 410 -30.95 15.89 39.66
CA LYS A 410 -30.55 15.02 40.78
C LYS A 410 -29.52 14.00 40.30
N ALA A 411 -28.67 13.55 41.21
CA ALA A 411 -27.81 12.41 40.94
C ALA A 411 -28.67 11.19 40.59
N ALA A 412 -28.19 10.40 39.63
CA ALA A 412 -28.83 9.17 39.18
C ALA A 412 -27.85 8.01 39.32
N THR A 413 -28.38 6.81 39.15
CA THR A 413 -27.59 5.57 39.13
C THR A 413 -27.97 4.81 37.89
N ILE A 414 -26.98 4.20 37.25
CA ILE A 414 -27.17 3.29 36.12
C ILE A 414 -26.53 1.95 36.44
N GLU A 415 -27.08 0.88 35.87
CA GLU A 415 -26.54 -0.47 35.96
C GLU A 415 -26.00 -0.90 34.60
N LEU A 416 -24.70 -1.21 34.54
CA LEU A 416 -24.00 -1.60 33.32
C LEU A 416 -23.65 -3.09 33.35
N SER A 417 -24.02 -3.85 32.33
CA SER A 417 -23.63 -5.26 32.16
C SER A 417 -23.24 -5.56 30.71
N THR A 418 -22.39 -6.56 30.50
CA THR A 418 -21.96 -7.01 29.16
C THR A 418 -22.35 -8.47 28.92
N SER A 419 -22.25 -8.94 27.68
CA SER A 419 -22.40 -10.37 27.35
C SER A 419 -21.41 -11.28 28.09
N THR A 420 -20.24 -10.77 28.44
CA THR A 420 -19.16 -11.50 29.10
C THR A 420 -19.19 -11.38 30.63
N ASN A 421 -19.81 -10.32 31.15
CA ASN A 421 -20.03 -10.12 32.57
C ASN A 421 -21.47 -9.68 32.83
N THR A 422 -22.31 -10.65 33.16
CA THR A 422 -23.74 -10.45 33.43
C THR A 422 -24.01 -9.87 34.82
N THR A 423 -23.00 -9.74 35.68
CA THR A 423 -23.14 -9.05 36.96
C THR A 423 -23.09 -7.55 36.72
N SER A 424 -24.22 -6.87 36.97
CA SER A 424 -24.32 -5.43 36.77
C SER A 424 -23.35 -4.65 37.66
N LYS A 425 -22.65 -3.69 37.05
CA LYS A 425 -21.81 -2.70 37.70
C LYS A 425 -22.62 -1.40 37.86
N THR A 426 -22.89 -1.05 39.11
CA THR A 426 -23.55 0.20 39.49
C THR A 426 -22.61 1.39 39.26
N ILE A 427 -23.07 2.40 38.51
CA ILE A 427 -22.33 3.63 38.23
C ILE A 427 -23.15 4.83 38.71
N SER A 428 -22.52 5.73 39.46
CA SER A 428 -23.15 6.97 39.90
C SER A 428 -23.00 8.06 38.83
N VAL A 429 -24.12 8.68 38.44
CA VAL A 429 -24.16 9.82 37.53
C VAL A 429 -24.40 11.09 38.34
N PRO A 430 -23.42 12.01 38.43
CA PRO A 430 -23.61 13.26 39.16
C PRO A 430 -24.76 14.11 38.60
N ALA A 431 -25.37 14.94 39.45
CA ALA A 431 -26.37 15.90 39.00
C ALA A 431 -25.78 16.84 37.95
N SER A 432 -26.58 17.20 36.95
CA SER A 432 -26.22 18.04 35.80
C SER A 432 -25.20 17.45 34.83
N SER A 433 -24.70 16.23 35.05
CA SER A 433 -23.84 15.54 34.09
C SER A 433 -24.63 15.10 32.84
N LYS A 434 -24.01 15.27 31.67
CA LYS A 434 -24.48 14.73 30.38
C LYS A 434 -23.72 13.49 29.93
N THR A 435 -22.61 13.19 30.60
CA THR A 435 -21.76 12.05 30.30
C THR A 435 -21.34 11.37 31.60
N VAL A 436 -21.05 10.08 31.50
CA VAL A 436 -20.40 9.32 32.58
C VAL A 436 -19.48 8.28 31.98
N SER A 437 -18.32 8.07 32.60
CA SER A 437 -17.34 7.09 32.13
C SER A 437 -17.21 5.93 33.12
N SER A 438 -16.88 4.76 32.60
CA SER A 438 -16.60 3.57 33.39
C SER A 438 -15.64 2.66 32.62
N THR A 439 -15.37 1.50 33.22
CA THR A 439 -14.69 0.38 32.55
C THR A 439 -15.63 -0.82 32.45
N LEU A 440 -15.43 -1.63 31.42
CA LEU A 440 -16.19 -2.86 31.18
C LEU A 440 -15.34 -3.96 30.55
N SER A 441 -15.87 -5.20 30.61
CA SER A 441 -15.25 -6.37 30.01
C SER A 441 -15.83 -6.70 28.64
N LEU A 442 -14.97 -6.89 27.64
CA LEU A 442 -15.31 -7.40 26.30
C LEU A 442 -14.38 -8.55 25.92
N THR A 443 -14.89 -9.44 25.08
CA THR A 443 -14.12 -10.50 24.42
C THR A 443 -13.79 -10.05 23.01
N ALA A 444 -12.60 -10.37 22.50
CA ALA A 444 -12.21 -10.01 21.13
C ALA A 444 -13.27 -10.46 20.10
N GLY A 445 -13.49 -9.65 19.07
CA GLY A 445 -14.49 -9.86 18.02
C GLY A 445 -15.66 -8.87 18.08
N SER A 446 -16.63 -9.07 17.19
CA SER A 446 -17.74 -8.14 16.92
C SER A 446 -19.07 -8.51 17.59
N THR A 447 -19.12 -9.54 18.44
CA THR A 447 -20.38 -10.11 18.96
C THR A 447 -20.77 -9.64 20.36
N ASN A 448 -20.03 -8.70 20.96
CA ASN A 448 -20.33 -8.25 22.31
C ASN A 448 -21.66 -7.46 22.36
N THR A 449 -22.33 -7.54 23.51
CA THR A 449 -23.46 -6.69 23.84
C THR A 449 -23.21 -5.92 25.12
N ILE A 450 -23.71 -4.69 25.19
CA ILE A 450 -23.65 -3.82 26.37
C ILE A 450 -25.08 -3.42 26.72
N THR A 451 -25.52 -3.71 27.94
CA THR A 451 -26.84 -3.29 28.44
C THR A 451 -26.67 -2.29 29.56
N ILE A 452 -27.38 -1.17 29.45
CA ILE A 452 -27.41 -0.09 30.43
C ILE A 452 -28.85 0.08 30.91
N ASP A 453 -29.10 -0.18 32.19
CA ASP A 453 -30.37 0.13 32.86
C ASP A 453 -30.26 1.54 33.47
N SER A 454 -31.06 2.47 32.96
CA SER A 454 -30.96 3.89 33.28
C SER A 454 -32.32 4.57 33.26
N SER A 455 -32.54 5.46 34.22
CA SER A 455 -33.67 6.41 34.17
C SER A 455 -33.43 7.60 33.24
N LEU A 456 -32.16 7.83 32.85
CA LEU A 456 -31.76 8.83 31.87
C LEU A 456 -31.76 8.21 30.46
N THR A 457 -32.27 8.96 29.49
CA THR A 457 -32.24 8.56 28.07
C THR A 457 -30.84 8.66 27.51
N ILE A 458 -30.33 7.52 27.04
CA ILE A 458 -29.00 7.39 26.44
C ILE A 458 -29.07 7.82 24.98
N ASP A 459 -28.09 8.61 24.57
CA ASP A 459 -27.93 9.10 23.19
C ASP A 459 -26.94 8.22 22.41
N SER A 460 -25.79 7.94 23.02
CA SER A 460 -24.71 7.15 22.42
C SER A 460 -23.77 6.60 23.49
N ILE A 461 -22.93 5.65 23.09
CA ILE A 461 -21.76 5.22 23.84
C ILE A 461 -20.50 5.33 22.97
N ARG A 462 -19.37 5.68 23.59
CA ARG A 462 -18.04 5.56 22.99
C ARG A 462 -17.27 4.46 23.72
N ILE A 463 -16.75 3.51 22.95
CA ILE A 463 -15.88 2.44 23.42
C ILE A 463 -14.46 2.75 22.97
N THR A 464 -13.53 2.75 23.91
CA THR A 464 -12.11 2.94 23.64
C THR A 464 -11.36 1.70 24.10
N SER A 465 -10.50 1.17 23.23
CA SER A 465 -9.64 0.04 23.55
C SER A 465 -8.76 0.33 24.75
N PRO A 466 -8.43 -0.68 25.57
CA PRO A 466 -7.48 -0.52 26.65
C PRO A 466 -6.14 -0.04 26.09
N THR A 467 -5.45 0.82 26.84
CA THR A 467 -4.12 1.28 26.46
C THR A 467 -3.15 0.11 26.45
N GLY A 468 -2.48 -0.10 25.32
CA GLY A 468 -1.42 -1.10 25.20
C GLY A 468 -0.20 -0.73 26.03
N THR A 469 0.55 -1.75 26.48
CA THR A 469 1.87 -1.53 27.06
C THR A 469 2.90 -1.64 25.95
N TYR A 470 3.67 -0.57 25.72
CA TYR A 470 4.77 -0.60 24.77
C TYR A 470 6.02 -1.24 25.40
N TYR A 471 6.61 -2.22 24.73
CA TYR A 471 7.80 -2.92 25.20
C TYR A 471 8.97 -2.63 24.26
N THR A 472 9.97 -1.89 24.75
CA THR A 472 11.20 -1.64 23.99
C THR A 472 12.05 -2.91 23.92
N GLY A 473 12.71 -3.11 22.78
CA GLY A 473 13.54 -4.29 22.56
C GLY A 473 14.68 -4.46 23.59
N LYS A 474 15.27 -3.35 24.04
CA LYS A 474 16.42 -3.36 24.96
C LYS A 474 16.04 -3.66 26.42
N ASP A 475 14.96 -3.09 26.91
CA ASP A 475 14.68 -3.05 28.35
C ASP A 475 13.65 -4.09 28.78
N SER A 476 12.90 -4.67 27.84
CA SER A 476 11.74 -5.51 28.14
C SER A 476 11.98 -7.00 27.89
N PHE A 477 12.80 -7.35 26.90
CA PHE A 477 12.90 -8.72 26.40
C PHE A 477 14.08 -9.48 26.98
N THR A 478 13.84 -10.73 27.36
CA THR A 478 14.88 -11.75 27.55
C THR A 478 15.17 -12.40 26.21
N LEU A 479 16.44 -12.41 25.80
CA LEU A 479 16.88 -13.03 24.55
C LEU A 479 17.48 -14.41 24.80
N ALA A 480 17.29 -15.32 23.84
CA ALA A 480 17.98 -16.62 23.78
C ALA A 480 18.37 -16.98 22.35
N GLY A 481 19.29 -17.94 22.21
CA GLY A 481 19.87 -18.33 20.91
C GLY A 481 20.75 -17.23 20.34
N ASP A 482 20.57 -16.95 19.05
CA ASP A 482 21.35 -15.95 18.31
C ASP A 482 20.74 -14.54 18.34
N ALA A 483 19.60 -14.36 18.99
CA ALA A 483 18.95 -13.05 19.10
C ALA A 483 19.84 -12.07 19.88
N ILE A 484 19.99 -10.85 19.37
CA ILE A 484 20.77 -9.79 20.01
C ILE A 484 20.00 -8.47 20.07
N ILE A 485 20.36 -7.63 21.04
CA ILE A 485 19.97 -6.22 21.06
C ILE A 485 20.99 -5.46 20.22
N GLU A 486 20.51 -4.81 19.16
CA GLU A 486 21.33 -3.99 18.27
C GLU A 486 20.99 -2.52 18.48
N GLN A 487 22.01 -1.69 18.67
CA GLN A 487 21.82 -0.25 18.75
C GLN A 487 21.72 0.31 17.34
N CYS A 488 20.61 0.98 17.06
CA CYS A 488 20.32 1.56 15.76
C CYS A 488 20.99 2.94 15.56
N THR A 489 22.19 3.17 16.09
CA THR A 489 22.92 4.44 15.90
C THR A 489 24.21 4.22 15.14
N ASN A 490 24.53 5.16 14.28
CA ASN A 490 25.89 5.31 13.78
C ASN A 490 26.20 6.80 13.49
N GLY A 491 26.83 7.48 14.45
CA GLY A 491 27.09 8.92 14.37
C GLY A 491 25.93 9.77 14.89
N THR A 492 25.47 10.75 14.10
CA THR A 492 24.40 11.72 14.47
C THR A 492 22.97 11.28 14.12
N VAL A 493 22.82 10.22 13.31
CA VAL A 493 21.50 9.69 12.90
C VAL A 493 21.10 8.53 13.82
N THR A 494 19.86 8.57 14.30
CA THR A 494 19.25 7.53 15.15
C THR A 494 18.25 6.74 14.30
N GLY A 495 18.68 5.62 13.71
CA GLY A 495 17.75 4.61 13.20
C GLY A 495 16.89 4.07 14.35
N CYS A 496 15.67 3.62 14.09
CA CYS A 496 14.74 3.16 15.14
C CYS A 496 14.39 4.23 16.21
N ALA A 497 14.46 5.53 15.89
CA ALA A 497 14.04 6.58 16.81
C ALA A 497 12.54 6.46 17.16
N PRO A 498 12.12 6.82 18.38
CA PRO A 498 12.93 7.37 19.48
C PRO A 498 13.64 6.29 20.32
N VAL A 499 13.37 5.00 20.09
CA VAL A 499 13.86 3.90 20.94
C VAL A 499 15.37 3.71 20.79
N GLY A 500 15.90 3.81 19.57
CA GLY A 500 17.33 3.70 19.25
C GLY A 500 17.91 2.30 19.34
N TYR A 501 17.09 1.27 19.59
CA TYR A 501 17.49 -0.13 19.66
C TYR A 501 16.43 -1.03 19.02
N LYS A 502 16.87 -2.12 18.39
CA LYS A 502 16.02 -3.19 17.87
C LYS A 502 16.52 -4.55 18.36
N ILE A 503 15.66 -5.57 18.25
CA ILE A 503 16.06 -6.96 18.42
C ILE A 503 16.38 -7.51 17.03
N GLY A 504 17.63 -7.92 16.82
CA GLY A 504 18.11 -8.48 15.57
C GLY A 504 18.33 -9.99 15.65
N TYR A 505 18.66 -10.58 14.51
CA TYR A 505 19.08 -11.99 14.38
C TYR A 505 18.06 -13.01 14.91
N ILE A 506 16.77 -12.69 14.80
CA ILE A 506 15.69 -13.68 14.92
C ILE A 506 15.73 -14.55 13.66
N ASN A 507 16.67 -15.50 13.62
CA ASN A 507 17.00 -16.27 12.43
C ASN A 507 16.11 -17.52 12.27
N ALA A 508 16.11 -18.08 11.06
CA ALA A 508 15.30 -19.24 10.70
C ALA A 508 15.73 -20.56 11.37
N ALA A 509 16.82 -20.58 12.17
CA ALA A 509 17.24 -21.79 12.88
C ALA A 509 16.33 -22.15 14.07
N ASN A 510 15.30 -21.34 14.34
CA ASN A 510 14.32 -21.51 15.44
C ASN A 510 14.95 -21.53 16.85
N THR A 511 16.20 -21.09 16.98
CA THR A 511 16.89 -20.99 18.27
C THR A 511 16.83 -19.57 18.84
N ALA A 512 16.76 -18.56 17.98
CA ALA A 512 16.69 -17.15 18.35
C ALA A 512 15.29 -16.79 18.83
N THR A 513 15.16 -16.36 20.08
CA THR A 513 13.87 -15.95 20.67
C THR A 513 14.02 -14.68 21.47
N ALA A 514 12.94 -13.91 21.53
CA ALA A 514 12.79 -12.74 22.38
C ALA A 514 11.50 -12.88 23.19
N THR A 515 11.61 -12.89 24.52
CA THR A 515 10.48 -13.14 25.42
C THR A 515 10.31 -11.98 26.41
N ILE A 516 9.10 -11.41 26.48
CA ILE A 516 8.69 -10.53 27.58
C ILE A 516 7.84 -11.31 28.59
N GLN A 517 7.95 -10.95 29.87
CA GLN A 517 7.04 -11.48 30.88
C GLN A 517 5.65 -10.87 30.69
N ALA A 518 4.62 -11.72 30.61
CA ALA A 518 3.24 -11.24 30.61
C ALA A 518 2.96 -10.46 31.89
N THR A 519 2.46 -9.24 31.75
CA THR A 519 2.14 -8.36 32.89
C THR A 519 0.77 -8.66 33.52
N VAL A 520 -0.01 -9.54 32.89
CA VAL A 520 -1.35 -9.93 33.32
C VAL A 520 -1.45 -11.45 33.33
N SER A 521 -1.71 -12.05 34.50
CA SER A 521 -2.06 -13.47 34.59
C SER A 521 -3.56 -13.63 34.34
N SER A 522 -3.96 -14.24 33.22
CA SER A 522 -5.32 -14.74 33.06
C SER A 522 -5.48 -16.03 33.86
N ALA A 523 -6.65 -16.25 34.46
CA ALA A 523 -6.97 -17.50 35.15
C ALA A 523 -7.35 -18.63 34.18
N SER A 524 -7.62 -18.29 32.92
CA SER A 524 -7.95 -19.20 31.82
C SER A 524 -7.05 -18.87 30.63
N GLY A 525 -6.21 -19.83 30.22
CA GLY A 525 -5.30 -19.70 29.06
C GLY A 525 -6.02 -19.73 27.70
N THR A 526 -7.10 -18.94 27.56
CA THR A 526 -8.00 -18.89 26.40
C THR A 526 -8.44 -17.46 26.08
N GLU A 527 -7.71 -16.43 26.53
CA GLU A 527 -8.07 -15.04 26.24
C GLU A 527 -7.28 -14.50 25.04
N ALA A 528 -7.96 -14.24 23.92
CA ALA A 528 -7.32 -13.62 22.76
C ALA A 528 -6.76 -12.22 23.10
N LYS A 529 -5.48 -11.98 22.83
CA LYS A 529 -4.82 -10.67 22.96
C LYS A 529 -4.39 -10.14 21.61
N TYR A 530 -4.73 -8.88 21.36
CA TYR A 530 -4.20 -8.13 20.23
C TYR A 530 -2.82 -7.56 20.59
N LEU A 531 -1.85 -7.83 19.74
CA LEU A 531 -0.49 -7.32 19.83
C LEU A 531 -0.22 -6.51 18.57
N GLU A 532 0.56 -5.45 18.72
CA GLU A 532 1.11 -4.68 17.61
C GLU A 532 2.63 -4.80 17.65
N ILE A 533 3.23 -4.96 16.47
CA ILE A 533 4.66 -5.14 16.31
C ILE A 533 5.17 -4.04 15.40
N ASP A 534 5.96 -3.15 15.98
CA ASP A 534 6.84 -2.28 15.22
C ASP A 534 7.99 -3.14 14.71
N TYR A 535 8.07 -3.29 13.40
CA TYR A 535 9.15 -4.01 12.76
C TYR A 535 9.97 -3.07 11.90
N ILE A 536 11.19 -3.53 11.61
CA ILE A 536 12.17 -2.82 10.80
C ILE A 536 12.79 -3.84 9.87
N ASN A 537 12.74 -3.61 8.55
CA ASN A 537 13.14 -4.61 7.56
C ASN A 537 13.96 -4.07 6.38
N ASN A 538 15.24 -3.81 6.64
CA ASN A 538 16.20 -3.22 5.69
C ASN A 538 16.84 -4.28 4.76
N GLU A 539 16.01 -5.08 4.09
CA GLU A 539 16.46 -6.11 3.14
C GLU A 539 15.92 -5.81 1.74
N LEU A 540 16.79 -5.98 0.74
CA LEU A 540 16.40 -6.09 -0.67
C LEU A 540 16.42 -7.56 -1.05
N ALA A 541 15.38 -8.01 -1.73
CA ALA A 541 15.30 -9.36 -2.28
C ALA A 541 15.17 -9.31 -3.81
N LEU A 542 16.06 -8.56 -4.47
CA LEU A 542 16.15 -8.53 -5.93
C LEU A 542 16.43 -9.94 -6.47
N THR A 543 17.31 -10.71 -5.78
CA THR A 543 17.64 -12.10 -6.11
C THR A 543 16.47 -13.05 -6.23
N THR A 544 15.43 -12.90 -5.40
CA THR A 544 14.26 -13.78 -5.43
C THR A 544 13.05 -13.17 -6.13
N SER A 545 13.19 -11.95 -6.67
CA SER A 545 12.10 -11.26 -7.39
C SER A 545 11.65 -12.00 -8.64
N TRP A 546 12.58 -12.72 -9.28
CA TRP A 546 12.32 -13.57 -10.45
C TRP A 546 11.93 -15.02 -10.11
N ASP A 547 11.90 -15.35 -8.81
CA ASP A 547 11.56 -16.66 -8.25
C ASP A 547 10.32 -16.53 -7.31
N TRP A 548 10.16 -17.46 -6.37
CA TRP A 548 9.05 -17.48 -5.40
C TRP A 548 9.25 -16.52 -4.21
N GLY A 549 10.01 -15.44 -4.41
CA GLY A 549 10.26 -14.42 -3.39
C GLY A 549 9.00 -13.63 -3.10
N SER A 550 8.54 -13.65 -1.84
CA SER A 550 7.32 -12.96 -1.41
C SER A 550 7.55 -11.50 -0.99
N ASN A 551 8.79 -11.02 -0.99
CA ASN A 551 9.19 -9.75 -0.35
C ASN A 551 8.61 -9.60 1.06
N SER A 552 8.68 -10.66 1.86
CA SER A 552 8.39 -10.60 3.29
C SER A 552 9.36 -11.45 4.10
N ARG A 553 9.43 -11.16 5.40
CA ARG A 553 10.00 -12.04 6.43
C ARG A 553 8.89 -12.59 7.31
N ASN A 554 9.11 -13.76 7.86
CA ASN A 554 8.16 -14.37 8.80
C ASN A 554 8.66 -14.17 10.22
N ILE A 555 7.79 -13.72 11.11
CA ILE A 555 7.96 -13.81 12.56
C ILE A 555 6.83 -14.68 13.12
N THR A 556 7.14 -15.53 14.09
CA THR A 556 6.13 -16.31 14.81
C THR A 556 6.01 -15.80 16.24
N ILE A 557 4.79 -15.52 16.68
CA ILE A 557 4.51 -15.00 18.02
C ILE A 557 3.58 -15.97 18.74
N ALA A 558 3.88 -16.25 20.01
CA ALA A 558 3.05 -17.07 20.87
C ALA A 558 2.81 -16.34 22.19
N LEU A 559 1.63 -16.53 22.78
CA LEU A 559 1.27 -16.02 24.09
C LEU A 559 1.18 -17.18 25.09
N ASN A 560 1.81 -17.06 26.26
CA ASN A 560 1.74 -18.04 27.36
C ASN A 560 2.05 -19.51 26.97
N GLY A 561 2.80 -19.74 25.89
CA GLY A 561 3.09 -21.08 25.38
C GLY A 561 1.95 -21.73 24.59
N GLY A 562 0.95 -20.94 24.17
CA GLY A 562 -0.06 -21.32 23.17
C GLY A 562 0.53 -21.51 21.78
N ASP A 563 -0.32 -21.86 20.82
CA ASP A 563 0.10 -22.12 19.44
C ASP A 563 0.67 -20.86 18.79
N PRO A 564 1.90 -20.90 18.23
CA PRO A 564 2.48 -19.76 17.56
C PRO A 564 1.67 -19.36 16.33
N VAL A 565 1.43 -18.07 16.18
CA VAL A 565 0.81 -17.48 14.99
C VAL A 565 1.90 -16.81 14.17
N ARG A 566 1.94 -17.10 12.87
CA ARG A 566 2.86 -16.46 11.91
C ARG A 566 2.34 -15.08 11.51
N LEU A 567 3.26 -14.14 11.39
CA LEU A 567 3.05 -12.84 10.77
C LEU A 567 4.09 -12.65 9.67
N ALA A 568 3.63 -12.49 8.43
CA ALA A 568 4.48 -12.09 7.30
C ALA A 568 4.65 -10.57 7.31
N VAL A 569 5.84 -10.09 7.69
CA VAL A 569 6.20 -8.68 7.69
C VAL A 569 6.83 -8.30 6.34
N PRO A 570 6.33 -7.26 5.65
CA PRO A 570 6.90 -6.78 4.40
C PRO A 570 8.40 -6.46 4.48
N LEU A 571 9.13 -6.64 3.38
CA LEU A 571 10.42 -5.98 3.18
C LEU A 571 10.20 -4.51 2.84
N SER A 572 11.20 -3.67 3.07
CA SER A 572 11.09 -2.24 2.79
C SER A 572 12.21 -1.65 1.95
N GLY A 573 13.18 -2.48 1.53
CA GLY A 573 14.33 -2.06 0.74
C GLY A 573 15.53 -1.67 1.60
N ARG A 574 16.69 -1.50 0.97
CA ARG A 574 17.98 -1.26 1.62
C ARG A 574 18.41 0.18 1.35
N HIS A 575 18.20 1.11 2.28
CA HIS A 575 18.14 2.56 1.98
C HIS A 575 19.36 3.43 2.35
N SER A 576 20.56 2.93 2.64
CA SER A 576 21.69 3.88 2.85
C SER A 576 22.95 3.22 3.25
N GLU A 577 22.86 2.09 3.96
CA GLU A 577 24.04 1.35 4.36
C GLU A 577 24.81 0.80 3.15
N LEU A 578 24.17 0.77 1.97
CA LEU A 578 24.82 0.52 0.68
C LEU A 578 25.86 1.62 0.34
N TYR A 579 25.49 2.90 0.45
CA TYR A 579 26.30 4.01 -0.04
C TYR A 579 27.03 4.79 1.06
N SER A 580 26.58 4.65 2.31
CA SER A 580 27.16 5.26 3.49
C SER A 580 26.68 4.51 4.75
N PRO A 581 27.49 3.58 5.29
CA PRO A 581 27.17 2.87 6.53
C PRO A 581 26.71 3.84 7.62
N GLY A 582 25.47 3.69 8.09
CA GLY A 582 24.91 4.52 9.16
C GLY A 582 24.01 5.69 8.76
N LEU A 583 23.80 5.94 7.47
CA LEU A 583 22.77 6.91 7.00
C LEU A 583 21.39 6.24 6.77
N GLY A 584 21.32 4.92 7.04
CA GLY A 584 20.17 4.02 6.99
C GLY A 584 18.90 4.59 7.60
N TRP A 585 17.86 4.77 6.79
CA TRP A 585 16.50 4.77 7.34
C TRP A 585 16.01 3.35 7.45
N TRP A 586 15.20 3.13 8.47
CA TRP A 586 14.65 1.84 8.83
C TRP A 586 13.15 2.03 8.78
N ASP A 587 12.49 1.44 7.79
CA ASP A 587 11.04 1.59 7.69
C ASP A 587 10.39 0.93 8.88
N THR A 588 9.78 1.76 9.71
CA THR A 588 8.95 1.32 10.81
C THR A 588 7.53 1.23 10.28
N ALA A 589 7.03 0.02 10.16
CA ALA A 589 5.59 -0.19 10.08
C ALA A 589 5.14 -0.98 11.30
N THR A 590 3.88 -0.80 11.65
CA THR A 590 3.25 -1.47 12.77
C THR A 590 2.26 -2.46 12.21
N LEU A 591 2.42 -3.74 12.53
CA LEU A 591 1.47 -4.78 12.15
C LEU A 591 0.81 -5.40 13.37
N GLY A 592 -0.51 -5.48 13.31
CA GLY A 592 -1.33 -6.06 14.35
C GLY A 592 -1.62 -7.54 14.15
N ILE A 593 -1.67 -8.29 15.24
CA ILE A 593 -1.97 -9.70 15.28
C ILE A 593 -2.82 -10.03 16.51
N LEU A 594 -3.85 -10.85 16.33
CA LEU A 594 -4.65 -11.38 17.44
C LEU A 594 -4.18 -12.80 17.73
N ILE A 595 -3.82 -13.08 18.99
CA ILE A 595 -3.23 -14.34 19.41
C ILE A 595 -3.98 -14.87 20.63
N ASP A 596 -4.33 -16.15 20.62
CA ASP A 596 -4.92 -16.82 21.77
C ASP A 596 -3.83 -17.25 22.78
N GLY A 597 -4.09 -17.15 24.09
CA GLY A 597 -3.20 -17.67 25.13
C GLY A 597 -3.43 -17.16 26.54
#